data_AF-R5EE79-F1
#
_entry.id   AF-R5EE79-F1
#
_cell.length_a   1.000
_cell.length_b   1.000
_cell.length_c   1.000
_cell.angle_alpha   90.00
_cell.angle_beta   90.00
_cell.angle_gamma   90.00
#
_symmetry.space_group_name_H-M   'P 1'
#
loop_
_entity.id
_entity.type
_entity.pdbx_description
1 polymer ?
#
loop_
_entity_poly.entity_id
_entity_poly.type
_entity_poly.pdbx_seq_one_letter_code
_entity_poly.pdbx_strand_id
1 'polypeptide(L)'
;MENENMELEESILTLTDENGQDMDFEYLDCLTYEGKEYLVLMPADEPSTEIVILEVEPVDEENENYLAVEDEAILDAVYGLFKEKYKDILTFEEE
;
A
#
# COMPACT_ATOMS: atom_id res chain seq x y z
N MET A 1 27.59 -5.39 22.16
CA MET A 1 26.96 -6.46 21.35
C MET A 1 25.95 -5.73 20.52
N GLU A 2 26.28 -5.54 19.24
CA GLU A 2 25.40 -4.97 18.23
C GLU A 2 24.14 -5.83 18.18
N ASN A 3 23.04 -5.30 18.71
CA ASN A 3 21.72 -5.79 18.32
C ASN A 3 21.36 -5.04 17.05
N GLU A 4 21.93 -5.48 15.93
CA GLU A 4 21.29 -5.28 14.63
C GLU A 4 20.07 -6.19 14.63
N ASN A 5 19.01 -5.74 15.32
CA ASN A 5 17.68 -6.25 15.08
C ASN A 5 17.36 -5.76 13.66
N MET A 6 17.65 -6.59 12.66
CA MET A 6 17.02 -6.49 11.35
C MET A 6 15.55 -6.84 11.59
N GLU A 7 14.83 -5.90 12.22
CA GLU A 7 13.40 -5.83 12.08
C GLU A 7 13.20 -5.61 10.58
N LEU A 8 12.76 -6.66 9.89
CA LEU A 8 11.79 -6.45 8.84
C LEU A 8 10.62 -5.77 9.58
N GLU A 9 10.71 -4.46 9.78
CA GLU A 9 9.63 -3.67 10.34
C GLU A 9 8.52 -3.83 9.31
N GLU A 10 7.56 -4.71 9.59
CA GLU A 10 6.22 -4.59 9.06
C GLU A 10 5.85 -3.12 9.30
N SER A 11 5.97 -2.32 8.25
CA SER A 11 5.84 -0.87 8.34
C SER A 11 4.34 -0.61 8.42
N ILE A 12 3.80 -0.76 9.63
CA ILE A 12 2.40 -0.48 9.91
C ILE A 12 2.21 1.03 9.78
N LEU A 13 1.36 1.41 8.85
CA LEU A 13 0.93 2.77 8.56
C LEU A 13 -0.47 2.97 9.13
N THR A 14 -0.61 3.93 10.04
CA THR A 14 -1.92 4.38 10.51
C THR A 14 -2.42 5.51 9.61
N LEU A 15 -3.56 5.32 8.96
CA LEU A 15 -4.23 6.33 8.15
C LEU A 15 -5.52 6.79 8.84
N THR A 16 -5.71 8.10 8.90
CA THR A 16 -6.93 8.71 9.44
C THR A 16 -7.84 9.14 8.30
N ASP A 17 -9.08 8.66 8.28
CA ASP A 17 -10.08 9.04 7.28
C ASP A 17 -10.70 10.43 7.55
N GLU A 18 -11.60 10.88 6.66
CA GLU A 18 -12.30 12.17 6.79
C GLU A 18 -13.23 12.26 8.03
N ASN A 19 -13.62 11.13 8.60
CA ASN A 19 -14.44 11.05 9.81
C ASN A 19 -13.58 11.07 11.09
N GLY A 20 -12.25 11.09 10.96
CA GLY A 20 -11.31 10.99 12.08
C GLY A 20 -11.19 9.56 12.61
N GLN A 21 -11.49 8.55 11.79
CA GLN A 21 -11.28 7.15 12.12
C GLN A 21 -9.88 6.72 11.67
N ASP A 22 -9.09 6.23 12.62
CA ASP A 22 -7.78 5.66 12.36
C ASP A 22 -7.92 4.18 11.96
N MET A 23 -7.19 3.78 10.92
CA MET A 23 -7.08 2.41 10.45
C MET A 23 -5.61 2.07 10.22
N ASP A 24 -5.22 0.88 10.68
CA ASP A 24 -3.85 0.40 10.53
C ASP A 24 -3.72 -0.49 9.28
N PHE A 25 -2.69 -0.21 8.50
CA PHE A 25 -2.36 -0.92 7.27
C PHE A 25 -0.92 -1.37 7.28
N GLU A 26 -0.64 -2.55 6.77
CA GLU A 26 0.71 -2.98 6.42
C GLU A 26 1.11 -2.36 5.09
N TYR A 27 2.23 -1.61 5.10
CA TYR A 27 2.83 -1.10 3.88
C TYR A 27 3.49 -2.24 3.09
N LEU A 28 3.05 -2.43 1.85
CA LEU A 28 3.61 -3.45 0.96
C LEU A 28 4.60 -2.86 -0.04
N ASP A 29 4.18 -1.83 -0.78
CA ASP A 29 5.00 -1.18 -1.81
C ASP A 29 4.41 0.17 -2.27
N CYS A 30 5.21 0.95 -2.99
CA CYS A 30 4.76 2.13 -3.73
C CYS A 30 5.17 1.98 -5.21
N LEU A 31 4.20 2.08 -6.11
CA LEU A 31 4.38 1.82 -7.54
C LEU A 31 4.02 3.06 -8.36
N THR A 32 4.85 3.38 -9.35
CA THR A 32 4.57 4.46 -10.29
C THR A 32 3.86 3.91 -11.52
N TYR A 33 2.69 4.45 -11.84
CA TYR A 33 1.93 4.14 -13.06
C TYR A 33 1.45 5.43 -13.74
N GLU A 34 1.64 5.55 -15.05
CA GLU A 34 1.28 6.75 -15.83
C GLU A 34 1.80 8.09 -15.29
N GLY A 35 2.93 8.07 -14.57
CA GLY A 35 3.55 9.27 -13.98
C GLY A 35 2.93 9.71 -12.65
N LYS A 36 2.04 8.90 -12.08
CA LYS A 36 1.48 9.04 -10.73
C LYS A 36 1.99 7.93 -9.83
N GLU A 37 2.01 8.17 -8.53
CA GLU A 37 2.43 7.20 -7.53
C GLU A 37 1.23 6.58 -6.84
N TYR A 38 1.31 5.28 -6.59
CA TYR A 38 0.25 4.48 -6.00
C TYR A 38 0.79 3.65 -4.85
N LEU A 39 0.23 3.87 -3.68
CA LEU A 39 0.55 3.18 -2.45
C LEU A 39 -0.25 1.87 -2.38
N VAL A 40 0.44 0.75 -2.20
CA VAL A 40 -0.15 -0.58 -2.08
C VAL A 40 -0.08 -1.00 -0.62
N LEU A 41 -1.25 -1.20 -0.03
CA LEU A 41 -1.45 -1.45 1.40
C LEU A 41 -2.31 -2.70 1.61
N MET A 42 -2.15 -3.33 2.77
CA MET A 42 -3.02 -4.40 3.24
C MET A 42 -3.55 -4.06 4.64
N PRO A 43 -4.84 -4.23 4.94
CA PRO A 43 -5.35 -3.99 6.30
C PRO A 43 -4.61 -4.85 7.33
N ALA A 44 -4.11 -4.23 8.41
CA ALA A 44 -3.35 -4.94 9.44
C ALA A 44 -4.27 -5.66 10.46
N ASP A 45 -5.49 -5.13 10.65
CA ASP A 45 -6.43 -5.61 11.67
C ASP A 45 -7.17 -6.91 11.29
N GLU A 46 -7.21 -7.27 10.01
CA GLU A 46 -7.87 -8.50 9.55
C GLU A 46 -6.89 -9.37 8.76
N PRO A 47 -6.93 -10.71 8.92
CA PRO A 47 -6.23 -11.63 8.03
C PRO A 47 -6.99 -11.69 6.69
N SER A 48 -7.07 -10.55 6.00
CA SER A 48 -7.62 -10.42 4.67
C SER A 48 -6.48 -10.41 3.66
N THR A 49 -6.76 -10.90 2.46
CA THR A 49 -5.88 -10.71 1.29
C THR A 49 -6.31 -9.50 0.48
N GLU A 50 -7.08 -8.60 1.09
CA GLU A 50 -7.63 -7.42 0.43
C GLU A 50 -6.53 -6.38 0.30
N ILE A 51 -6.22 -6.02 -0.94
CA ILE A 51 -5.23 -4.99 -1.24
C ILE A 51 -5.95 -3.67 -1.46
N VAL A 52 -5.55 -2.67 -0.69
CA VAL A 52 -6.00 -1.29 -0.84
C VAL A 52 -4.95 -0.52 -1.62
N ILE A 53 -5.39 0.17 -2.67
CA ILE A 53 -4.51 0.98 -3.52
C ILE A 53 -4.96 2.44 -3.41
N LEU A 54 -4.03 3.31 -3.01
CA LEU A 54 -4.27 4.75 -2.88
C LEU A 54 -3.36 5.52 -3.84
N GLU A 55 -3.89 6.52 -4.54
CA GLU A 55 -3.09 7.47 -5.31
C GLU A 55 -2.43 8.46 -4.35
N VAL A 56 -1.13 8.66 -4.50
CA VAL A 56 -0.36 9.65 -3.75
C VAL A 56 -0.40 10.97 -4.51
N GLU A 57 -1.03 11.97 -3.92
CA GLU A 57 -1.08 13.34 -4.43
C GLU A 57 -0.18 14.24 -3.58
N PRO A 58 0.98 14.70 -4.10
CA PRO A 58 1.84 15.60 -3.36
C PRO A 58 1.17 16.97 -3.21
N VAL A 59 1.04 17.44 -1.96
CA VAL A 59 0.44 18.74 -1.65
C VAL A 59 1.53 19.81 -1.59
N ASP A 60 2.63 19.52 -0.89
CA ASP A 60 3.81 20.36 -0.79
C ASP A 60 5.09 19.52 -0.55
N GLU A 61 6.19 20.15 -0.15
CA GLU A 61 7.48 19.47 0.07
C GLU A 61 7.49 18.52 1.28
N GLU A 62 6.52 18.64 2.20
CA GLU A 62 6.45 17.88 3.45
C GLU A 62 5.13 17.09 3.60
N ASN A 63 4.10 17.38 2.79
CA ASN A 63 2.76 16.81 2.91
C ASN A 63 2.30 16.10 1.63
N GLU A 64 1.66 14.95 1.82
CA GLU A 64 1.04 14.11 0.79
C GLU A 64 -0.42 13.84 1.16
N ASN A 65 -1.28 13.79 0.16
CA ASN A 65 -2.65 13.31 0.27
C ASN A 65 -2.74 11.91 -0.32
N TYR A 66 -3.53 11.04 0.31
CA TYR A 66 -3.81 9.71 -0.21
C TYR A 66 -5.27 9.64 -0.65
N LEU A 67 -5.49 9.40 -1.93
CA LEU A 67 -6.82 9.37 -2.54
C LEU A 67 -7.18 7.93 -2.92
N ALA A 68 -8.39 7.49 -2.58
CA ALA A 68 -8.89 6.20 -3.03
C ALA A 68 -9.01 6.17 -4.55
N VAL A 69 -8.50 5.10 -5.17
CA VAL A 69 -8.60 4.92 -6.62
C VAL A 69 -9.93 4.22 -6.94
N GLU A 70 -10.82 4.92 -7.64
CA GLU A 70 -12.11 4.35 -8.08
C GLU A 70 -12.03 3.71 -9.49
N ASP A 71 -10.96 3.97 -10.24
CA ASP A 71 -10.79 3.47 -11.60
C ASP A 71 -10.25 2.03 -11.58
N GLU A 72 -11.13 1.08 -11.91
CA GLU A 72 -10.81 -0.35 -11.98
C GLU A 72 -9.62 -0.64 -12.91
N ALA A 73 -9.44 0.09 -14.01
CA ALA A 73 -8.33 -0.16 -14.93
C ALA A 73 -6.98 0.21 -14.31
N ILE A 74 -6.96 1.26 -13.48
CA ILE A 74 -5.76 1.66 -12.72
C ILE A 74 -5.49 0.66 -11.60
N LEU A 75 -6.53 0.27 -10.85
CA LEU A 75 -6.43 -0.74 -9.80
C LEU A 75 -5.83 -2.04 -10.35
N ASP A 76 -6.39 -2.57 -11.44
CA ASP A 76 -5.91 -3.79 -12.09
C ASP A 76 -4.47 -3.65 -12.60
N ALA A 77 -4.12 -2.50 -13.18
CA ALA A 77 -2.78 -2.26 -13.69
C ALA A 77 -1.73 -2.22 -12.55
N VAL A 78 -1.99 -1.45 -11.50
CA VAL A 78 -1.09 -1.31 -10.35
C VAL A 78 -1.00 -2.64 -9.58
N TYR A 79 -2.13 -3.30 -9.35
CA TYR A 79 -2.17 -4.61 -8.71
C TYR A 79 -1.44 -5.67 -9.54
N GLY A 80 -1.59 -5.65 -10.87
CA GLY A 80 -0.85 -6.51 -11.78
C GLY A 80 0.66 -6.30 -11.69
N LEU A 81 1.12 -5.05 -11.64
CA LEU A 81 2.53 -4.70 -11.45
C LEU A 81 3.06 -5.20 -10.10
N PHE A 82 2.28 -5.02 -9.04
CA PHE A 82 2.59 -5.54 -7.71
C PHE A 82 2.72 -7.07 -7.71
N LYS A 83 1.71 -7.78 -8.23
CA LYS A 83 1.75 -9.23 -8.36
C LYS A 83 2.96 -9.70 -9.14
N GLU A 84 3.28 -9.07 -10.26
CA GLU A 84 4.45 -9.46 -11.06
C GLU A 84 5.77 -9.25 -10.31
N LYS A 85 5.90 -8.14 -9.58
CA LYS A 85 7.09 -7.81 -8.79
C LYS A 85 7.30 -8.77 -7.63
N TYR A 86 6.21 -9.21 -6.98
CA TYR A 86 6.26 -10.05 -5.78
C TYR A 86 5.88 -11.51 -6.03
N LYS A 87 5.62 -11.95 -7.26
CA LYS A 87 5.24 -13.35 -7.59
C LYS A 87 6.20 -14.42 -7.07
N ASP A 88 7.47 -14.06 -6.88
CA ASP A 88 8.52 -14.96 -6.42
C ASP A 88 8.64 -14.96 -4.88
N ILE A 89 8.00 -14.01 -4.20
CA ILE A 89 8.08 -13.76 -2.75
C ILE A 89 6.75 -14.08 -2.07
N LEU A 90 5.65 -13.61 -2.65
CA LEU A 90 4.29 -13.71 -2.13
C LEU A 90 3.49 -14.73 -2.94
N THR A 91 2.61 -15.45 -2.24
CA THR A 91 1.60 -16.31 -2.88
C THR A 91 0.28 -15.58 -2.84
N PHE A 92 -0.23 -15.22 -4.01
CA PHE A 92 -1.55 -14.61 -4.16
C PHE A 92 -2.59 -15.71 -4.33
N GLU A 93 -3.67 -15.70 -3.55
CA GLU A 93 -4.81 -16.58 -3.80
C GLU A 93 -5.50 -16.11 -5.10
N GLU A 94 -5.58 -17.00 -6.09
CA GLU A 94 -6.41 -16.77 -7.28
C GLU A 94 -7.85 -17.17 -6.91
N GLU A 95 -8.75 -16.19 -6.82
CA GLU A 95 -10.19 -16.42 -6.57
C GLU A 95 -10.86 -17.23 -7.70
#